data_AF-A0A939DFC4-F1
#
_entry.id   AF-A0A939DFC4-F1
#
_cell.length_a   1.000
_cell.length_b   1.000
_cell.length_c   1.000
_cell.angle_alpha   90.00
_cell.angle_beta   90.00
_cell.angle_gamma   90.00
#
_symmetry.space_group_name_H-M   'P 1'
#
loop_
_entity.id
_entity.type
_entity.pdbx_description
1 polymer ?
#
loop_
_entity_poly.entity_id
_entity_poly.type
_entity_poly.pdbx_seq_one_letter_code
_entity_poly.pdbx_strand_id
1 'polypeptide(L)'
;MLTVTPTAVLEGKSTNLEVFAVIEGKKVYLPPEAKYVMQDRRGLWFYCTRKPRTSEGDWTPNKTSICCHMDGGFVRVLKTETRVPWLDTCQRTIRMVSRDGDRRPADEE
;
A
#
# COMPACT_ATOMS: atom_id res chain seq x y z
N MET A 1 12.59 -20.05 9.84
CA MET A 1 12.12 -18.72 10.29
C MET A 1 11.72 -17.93 9.06
N LEU A 2 10.44 -17.59 8.90
CA LEU A 2 10.00 -16.67 7.84
C LEU A 2 10.18 -15.24 8.36
N THR A 3 11.28 -14.60 7.97
CA THR A 3 11.53 -13.20 8.30
C THR A 3 10.59 -12.34 7.45
N VAL A 4 9.57 -11.74 8.07
CA VAL A 4 8.70 -10.78 7.39
C VAL A 4 9.51 -9.51 7.15
N THR A 5 9.82 -9.21 5.89
CA THR A 5 10.50 -7.97 5.51
C THR A 5 9.49 -6.82 5.44
N PRO A 6 9.88 -5.59 5.83
CA PRO A 6 9.04 -4.42 5.60
C PRO A 6 8.83 -4.23 4.10
N THR A 7 7.58 -4.17 3.68
CA THR A 7 7.21 -3.86 2.29
C THR A 7 6.74 -2.40 2.15
N ALA A 8 6.48 -1.74 3.29
CA ALA A 8 6.13 -0.33 3.34
C ALA A 8 6.93 0.38 4.44
N VAL A 9 7.14 1.68 4.22
CA VAL A 9 7.81 2.56 5.17
C VAL A 9 6.83 3.66 5.57
N LEU A 10 6.76 3.99 6.86
CA LEU A 10 5.89 5.05 7.38
C LEU A 10 6.60 6.41 7.40
N GLU A 11 7.94 6.44 7.30
CA GLU A 11 8.77 7.64 7.31
C GLU A 11 9.78 7.63 6.16
N GLY A 12 9.81 8.71 5.36
CA GLY A 12 10.90 9.07 4.44
C GLY A 12 11.19 8.12 3.27
N LYS A 13 11.02 8.61 2.04
CA LYS A 13 11.78 8.10 0.89
C LYS A 13 12.32 9.25 0.03
N SER A 14 13.64 9.38 0.01
CA SER A 14 14.41 10.24 -0.89
C SER A 14 14.62 9.55 -2.24
N THR A 15 13.54 9.25 -2.94
CA THR A 15 13.60 8.70 -4.30
C THR A 15 12.84 9.61 -5.25
N ASN A 16 13.31 9.74 -6.49
CA ASN A 16 12.66 10.59 -7.50
C ASN A 16 11.19 10.23 -7.75
N LEU A 17 10.79 8.99 -7.44
CA LEU A 17 9.41 8.51 -7.48
C LEU A 17 8.96 8.10 -6.08
N GLU A 18 7.86 8.68 -5.62
CA GLU A 18 7.14 8.31 -4.41
C GLU A 18 5.84 7.62 -4.79
N VAL A 19 5.63 6.41 -4.27
CA VAL A 19 4.36 5.70 -4.40
C VAL A 19 3.82 5.49 -3.01
N PHE A 20 2.60 5.93 -2.73
CA PHE A 20 2.02 5.79 -1.41
C PHE A 20 0.50 5.64 -1.46
N ALA A 21 -0.07 5.17 -0.36
CA ALA A 21 -1.51 5.24 -0.10
C ALA A 21 -1.76 6.03 1.19
N VAL A 22 -2.93 6.65 1.30
CA VAL A 22 -3.38 7.26 2.55
C VAL A 22 -4.27 6.25 3.26
N ILE A 23 -3.84 5.79 4.45
CA ILE A 23 -4.54 4.80 5.27
C ILE A 23 -4.67 5.40 6.67
N GLU A 24 -5.90 5.54 7.18
CA GLU A 24 -6.22 6.22 8.46
C GLU A 24 -5.52 7.59 8.59
N GLY A 25 -5.52 8.37 7.51
CA GLY A 25 -4.90 9.71 7.46
C GLY A 25 -3.37 9.73 7.42
N LYS A 26 -2.70 8.57 7.41
CA LYS A 26 -1.24 8.46 7.34
C LYS A 26 -0.78 8.04 5.94
N LYS A 27 0.31 8.65 5.47
CA LYS A 27 0.99 8.21 4.24
C LYS A 27 1.72 6.91 4.51
N VAL A 28 1.39 5.88 3.74
CA VAL A 28 2.08 4.58 3.75
C VAL A 28 2.83 4.48 2.44
N TYR A 29 4.16 4.61 2.48
CA TYR A 29 5.00 4.55 1.28
C TYR A 29 5.19 3.10 0.86
N LEU A 30 4.98 2.83 -0.42
CA LEU A 30 4.91 1.52 -1.04
C LEU A 30 6.01 1.36 -2.09
N PRO A 31 6.26 0.11 -2.54
CA PRO A 31 7.16 -0.14 -3.64
C PRO A 31 6.64 0.47 -4.95
N PRO A 32 7.53 0.84 -5.91
CA PRO A 32 7.14 1.48 -7.17
C PRO A 32 6.12 0.70 -8.01
N GLU A 33 6.11 -0.63 -7.89
CA GLU A 33 5.21 -1.54 -8.59
C GLU A 33 3.79 -1.62 -7.99
N ALA A 34 3.60 -1.12 -6.76
CA ALA A 34 2.30 -1.11 -6.11
C ALA A 34 1.35 -0.17 -6.86
N LYS A 35 0.34 -0.71 -7.56
CA LYS A 35 -0.65 0.07 -8.30
C LYS A 35 -1.97 0.24 -7.55
N TYR A 36 -2.33 -0.77 -6.76
CA TYR A 36 -3.59 -0.80 -6.00
C TYR A 36 -3.30 -1.24 -4.58
N VAL A 37 -4.10 -0.74 -3.64
CA VAL A 37 -4.15 -1.21 -2.26
C VAL A 37 -5.58 -1.53 -1.86
N MET A 38 -5.72 -2.44 -0.90
CA MET A 38 -7.01 -2.83 -0.33
C MET A 38 -6.83 -3.38 1.08
N GLN A 39 -7.92 -3.36 1.83
CA GLN A 39 -8.07 -4.02 3.10
C GLN A 39 -8.91 -5.28 2.94
N ASP A 40 -8.55 -6.36 3.63
CA ASP A 40 -9.40 -7.55 3.72
C ASP A 40 -10.41 -7.49 4.87
N ARG A 41 -11.27 -8.51 4.95
CA ARG A 41 -12.27 -8.62 6.03
C ARG A 41 -11.67 -8.69 7.44
N ARG A 42 -10.40 -9.09 7.57
CA ARG A 42 -9.67 -9.18 8.85
C ARG A 42 -9.01 -7.85 9.24
N GLY A 43 -9.13 -6.84 8.38
CA GLY A 43 -8.56 -5.53 8.56
C GLY A 43 -7.11 -5.41 8.07
N LEU A 44 -6.57 -6.45 7.41
CA LEU A 44 -5.18 -6.50 6.94
C LEU A 44 -5.06 -5.82 5.58
N TRP A 45 -3.99 -5.05 5.41
CA TRP A 45 -3.75 -4.30 4.18
C TRP A 45 -2.78 -5.00 3.24
N PHE A 46 -3.08 -4.90 1.95
CA PHE A 46 -2.30 -5.49 0.86
C PHE A 46 -2.13 -4.50 -0.28
N TYR A 47 -1.11 -4.74 -1.12
CA TYR A 47 -0.96 -4.09 -2.41
C TYR A 47 -0.86 -5.11 -3.55
N CYS A 48 -1.20 -4.69 -4.77
CA CYS A 48 -1.02 -5.49 -5.98
C CYS A 48 -0.72 -4.62 -7.21
N THR A 49 -0.20 -5.26 -8.26
CA THR A 49 0.23 -4.62 -9.51
C THR A 49 -0.90 -4.48 -10.54
N ARG A 50 -2.01 -5.21 -10.35
CA ARG A 50 -3.18 -5.22 -11.24
C ARG A 50 -4.44 -4.96 -10.45
N LYS A 51 -5.45 -4.35 -11.08
CA LYS A 51 -6.74 -4.12 -10.43
C LYS A 51 -7.34 -5.48 -10.04
N PRO A 52 -7.77 -5.66 -8.77
CA PRO A 52 -8.48 -6.86 -8.36
C PRO A 52 -9.72 -7.08 -9.22
N ARG A 53 -10.00 -8.34 -9.54
CA ARG A 53 -11.25 -8.71 -10.17
C ARG A 53 -12.35 -8.63 -9.11
N THR A 54 -13.43 -7.96 -9.47
CA THR A 54 -14.50 -7.57 -8.55
C THR A 54 -15.55 -8.67 -8.36
N SER A 55 -15.38 -9.85 -8.96
CA SER A 55 -16.25 -10.99 -8.66
C SER A 55 -16.08 -11.34 -7.20
N GLU A 56 -17.19 -11.32 -6.46
CA GLU A 56 -17.24 -11.62 -5.04
C GLU A 56 -16.64 -13.02 -4.80
N GLY A 57 -15.45 -13.08 -4.19
CA GLY A 57 -14.70 -14.32 -3.99
C GLY A 57 -13.48 -14.52 -4.90
N ASP A 58 -13.31 -13.73 -5.97
CA ASP A 58 -12.10 -13.69 -6.80
C ASP A 58 -11.01 -12.85 -6.13
N TRP A 59 -10.59 -13.38 -5.00
CA TRP A 59 -9.48 -12.90 -4.22
C TRP A 59 -8.21 -12.99 -5.05
N THR A 60 -7.61 -11.85 -5.41
CA THR A 60 -6.43 -11.81 -6.28
C THR A 60 -5.29 -12.62 -5.65
N PRO A 61 -4.78 -13.68 -6.33
CA PRO A 61 -3.76 -14.56 -5.75
C PRO A 61 -2.43 -13.85 -5.54
N ASN A 62 -2.14 -12.81 -6.34
CA ASN A 62 -0.86 -12.11 -6.38
C ASN A 62 -0.93 -10.75 -5.67
N LYS A 63 -1.22 -10.75 -4.37
CA LYS A 63 -1.10 -9.55 -3.53
C LYS A 63 -0.03 -9.75 -2.48
N THR A 64 0.60 -8.65 -2.10
CA THR A 64 1.65 -8.64 -1.10
C THR A 64 1.15 -7.90 0.12
N SER A 65 1.35 -8.47 1.31
CA SER A 65 1.00 -7.81 2.57
C SER A 65 1.78 -6.51 2.72
N ILE A 66 1.11 -5.45 3.15
CA ILE A 66 1.76 -4.19 3.53
C ILE A 66 2.32 -4.40 4.94
N CYS A 67 3.62 -4.58 5.06
CA CYS A 67 4.33 -4.84 6.30
C CYS A 67 5.14 -3.61 6.68
N CYS A 68 4.96 -3.09 7.89
CA CYS A 68 5.66 -1.91 8.40
C CYS A 68 6.28 -2.20 9.77
N HIS A 69 7.29 -1.39 10.13
CA HIS A 69 7.82 -1.36 11.49
C HIS A 69 6.78 -0.73 12.42
N MET A 70 6.51 -1.43 13.52
CA MET A 70 5.72 -0.91 14.63
C MET A 70 6.65 -0.35 15.72
N ASP A 71 6.11 0.47 16.62
CA ASP A 71 6.86 1.16 17.67
C ASP A 71 7.69 0.23 18.59
N GLY A 72 7.41 -1.07 18.60
CA GLY A 72 8.17 -2.09 19.32
C GLY A 72 9.31 -2.77 18.53
N GLY A 73 9.69 -2.26 17.35
CA GLY A 73 10.74 -2.83 16.51
C GLY A 73 10.35 -4.09 15.71
N PHE A 74 9.12 -4.58 15.88
CA PHE A 74 8.59 -5.72 15.14
C PHE A 74 8.04 -5.28 13.78
N VAL A 75 8.25 -6.13 12.76
CA VAL A 75 7.61 -5.98 11.46
C VAL A 75 6.28 -6.75 11.47
N ARG A 76 5.18 -6.06 11.20
CA ARG A 76 3.84 -6.65 11.16
C ARG A 76 3.08 -6.15 9.95
N VAL A 77 2.11 -6.95 9.51
CA VAL A 77 1.14 -6.51 8.50
C VAL A 77 0.34 -5.35 9.08
N LEU A 78 0.23 -4.27 8.31
CA LEU A 78 -0.59 -3.11 8.63
C LEU A 78 -2.04 -3.57 8.80
N LYS A 79 -2.60 -3.27 9.97
CA LYS A 79 -3.95 -3.63 10.34
C LYS A 79 -4.69 -2.38 10.81
N THR A 80 -5.88 -2.18 10.27
CA THR A 80 -6.83 -1.17 10.76
C THR A 80 -8.20 -1.81 10.98
N GLU A 81 -9.12 -1.09 11.59
CA GLU A 81 -10.51 -1.54 11.69
C GLU A 81 -11.16 -1.61 10.30
N THR A 82 -12.02 -2.61 10.08
CA THR A 82 -12.75 -2.78 8.82
C THR A 82 -14.06 -2.01 8.93
N ARG A 83 -14.21 -0.92 8.18
CA ARG A 83 -15.43 -0.07 8.19
C ARG A 83 -16.36 -0.28 7.00
N VAL A 84 -15.82 -0.79 5.89
CA VAL A 84 -16.54 -0.99 4.62
C VAL A 84 -16.15 -2.32 3.99
N PRO A 85 -16.97 -2.88 3.07
CA PRO A 85 -16.61 -4.04 2.27
C PRO A 85 -15.25 -3.87 1.56
N TRP A 86 -14.52 -4.98 1.38
CA TRP A 86 -13.17 -4.94 0.82
C TRP A 86 -13.08 -4.27 -0.57
N LEU A 87 -14.10 -4.45 -1.41
CA LEU A 87 -14.19 -3.82 -2.74
C LEU A 87 -14.16 -2.29 -2.64
N ASP A 88 -14.82 -1.75 -1.62
CA ASP A 88 -14.92 -0.32 -1.39
C ASP A 88 -13.64 0.27 -0.78
N THR A 89 -12.76 -0.58 -0.23
CA THR A 89 -11.42 -0.18 0.22
C THR A 89 -10.39 -0.15 -0.91
N CYS A 90 -10.72 -0.71 -2.07
CA CYS A 90 -9.77 -0.81 -3.18
C CYS A 90 -9.52 0.56 -3.80
N GLN A 91 -8.30 1.06 -3.66
CA GLN A 91 -7.89 2.36 -4.18
C GLN A 91 -6.59 2.25 -4.97
N ARG A 92 -6.38 3.17 -5.92
CA ARG A 92 -5.09 3.31 -6.62
C ARG A 92 -4.08 3.97 -5.69
N THR A 93 -2.82 3.60 -5.86
CA THR A 93 -1.72 4.31 -5.18
C THR A 93 -1.53 5.69 -5.80
N ILE A 94 -1.16 6.64 -4.95
CA ILE A 94 -0.75 7.98 -5.35
C ILE A 94 0.71 7.90 -5.76
N ARG A 95 1.04 8.46 -6.93
CA ARG A 95 2.39 8.49 -7.49
C ARG A 95 2.81 9.94 -7.66
N MET A 96 3.93 10.30 -7.03
CA MET A 96 4.50 11.64 -7.12
C MET A 96 5.93 11.52 -7.64
N VAL A 97 6.30 12.38 -8.57
CA VAL A 97 7.68 12.57 -9.01
C VAL A 97 8.22 13.83 -8.38
N SER A 98 9.42 13.75 -7.81
CA SER A 98 10.19 14.92 -7.37
C SER A 98 11.29 15.19 -8.40
N ARG A 99 11.22 16.35 -9.06
CA ARG A 99 12.26 16.83 -9.97
C ARG A 99 12.64 18.25 -9.57
N ASP A 100 13.92 18.48 -9.29
CA ASP A 100 14.48 19.80 -8.96
C ASP A 100 13.77 20.54 -7.79
N GLY A 101 13.27 19.80 -6.80
CA GLY A 101 12.58 20.35 -5.62
C GLY A 101 11.06 20.54 -5.78
N ASP A 102 10.53 20.43 -7.00
CA ASP A 102 9.09 20.45 -7.27
C ASP A 102 8.50 19.04 -7.25
N ARG A 103 7.41 18.85 -6.48
CA ARG A 103 6.62 17.60 -6.44
C ARG A 103 5.44 17.71 -7.39
N ARG A 104 5.34 16.81 -8.36
CA ARG A 104 4.23 16.74 -9.32
C ARG A 104 3.63 15.33 -9.37
N PRO A 105 2.34 15.18 -9.67
CA PRO A 105 1.76 13.87 -9.96
C PRO A 105 2.57 13.17 -11.07
N ALA A 106 2.83 11.87 -10.92
CA ALA A 106 3.40 11.09 -12.02
C ALA A 106 2.32 10.90 -13.09
N ASP A 107 2.61 11.23 -14.35
CA ASP A 107 1.73 10.91 -15.46
C ASP A 107 1.51 9.38 -15.53
N GLU A 108 0.26 8.95 -15.75
CA GLU A 108 -0.07 7.54 -15.88
C GLU A 108 0.35 7.03 -17.26
N GLU A 109 1.49 6.35 -17.35
CA GLU A 109 1.88 5.56 -18.53
C GLU A 109 1.20 4.18 -18.55
#